data_AF-A0A0G1JDW1-F1
#
_entry.id   AF-A0A0G1JDW1-F1
#
_cell.length_a   1.000
_cell.length_b   1.000
_cell.length_c   1.000
_cell.angle_alpha   90.00
_cell.angle_beta   90.00
_cell.angle_gamma   90.00
#
_symmetry.space_group_name_H-M   'P 1'
#
loop_
_entity.id
_entity.type
_entity.pdbx_description
1 polymer ?
#
loop_
_entity_poly.entity_id
_entity_poly.type
_entity_poly.pdbx_seq_one_letter_code
_entity_poly.pdbx_strand_id
1 'polypeptide(L)'
;MHSDRNSTMSNIYQSLSHSSWDCKYHVVFIPKCRKKAIYGKIRENLGQIFHELARQKQCKIIEGNLVSDHVHMCIEIPPKYAVSSIIGFMKGKSAIAVARMSGKQRNFNGENFWARGYAVSTVGYDLEAIRKYIRDQEDQDGDGAHIGK
;
A
#
# COMPACT_ATOMS: atom_id res chain seq x y z
N MET A 1 26.04 -0.07 26.09
CA MET A 1 25.11 -0.88 25.26
C MET A 1 23.93 -0.06 24.70
N HIS A 2 24.14 1.23 24.36
CA HIS A 2 23.08 2.13 23.83
C HIS A 2 23.36 2.59 22.38
N SER A 3 24.44 2.12 21.74
CA SER A 3 24.89 2.55 20.42
C SER A 3 24.22 1.81 19.25
N ASP A 4 23.67 0.60 19.46
CA ASP A 4 23.39 -0.31 18.34
C ASP A 4 21.95 -0.19 17.79
N ARG A 5 21.03 0.45 18.53
CA ARG A 5 19.61 0.58 18.12
C ARG A 5 19.34 1.72 17.15
N ASN A 6 20.11 2.82 17.20
CA ASN A 6 19.99 3.91 16.23
C ASN A 6 20.40 3.49 14.81
N SER A 7 21.34 2.53 14.68
CA SER A 7 21.71 1.93 13.39
C SER A 7 20.64 1.00 12.80
N THR A 8 19.67 0.53 13.60
CA THR A 8 18.59 -0.33 13.09
C THR A 8 17.44 0.49 12.50
N MET A 9 17.13 1.67 13.06
CA MET A 9 16.07 2.54 12.52
C MET A 9 16.43 3.16 11.16
N SER A 10 17.71 3.46 10.90
CA SER A 10 18.15 4.11 9.67
C SER A 10 17.98 3.26 8.41
N ASN A 11 17.91 1.93 8.52
CA ASN A 11 17.78 1.02 7.37
C ASN A 11 16.32 0.78 6.93
N ILE A 12 15.35 1.26 7.70
CA ILE A 12 13.91 1.00 7.45
C ILE A 12 13.25 2.21 6.75
N TYR A 13 13.79 3.41 6.96
CA TYR A 13 13.24 4.66 6.46
C TYR A 13 13.85 5.04 5.09
N GLN A 14 12.98 5.52 4.21
CA GLN A 14 13.37 6.19 2.97
C GLN A 14 13.61 7.68 3.22
N SER A 15 14.51 8.30 2.47
CA SER A 15 14.84 9.74 2.61
C SER A 15 14.47 10.56 1.38
N LEU A 16 13.91 11.75 1.60
CA LEU A 16 13.81 12.87 0.67
C LEU A 16 14.56 14.07 1.27
N SER A 17 14.76 15.15 0.49
CA SER A 17 15.58 16.31 0.89
C SER A 17 15.24 16.89 2.27
N HIS A 18 13.98 16.78 2.71
CA HIS A 18 13.51 17.31 3.99
C HIS A 18 12.58 16.34 4.75
N SER A 19 12.60 15.05 4.43
CA SER A 19 11.80 14.07 5.17
C SER A 19 12.39 12.67 5.15
N SER A 20 12.29 11.96 6.27
CA SER A 20 12.51 10.51 6.35
C SER A 20 11.17 9.85 6.60
N TRP A 21 10.85 8.77 5.89
CA TRP A 21 9.55 8.13 5.99
C TRP A 21 9.63 6.61 5.84
N ASP A 22 8.78 5.92 6.58
CA ASP A 22 8.41 4.53 6.33
C ASP A 22 6.88 4.45 6.27
N CYS A 23 6.34 4.25 5.07
CA CYS A 23 4.90 4.27 4.82
C CYS A 23 4.49 3.03 4.04
N LYS A 24 4.31 1.93 4.75
CA LYS A 24 3.85 0.65 4.21
C LYS A 24 2.38 0.42 4.57
N TYR A 25 1.64 -0.17 3.65
CA TYR A 25 0.22 -0.43 3.79
C TYR A 25 -0.11 -1.84 3.32
N HIS A 26 -0.88 -2.57 4.12
CA HIS A 26 -1.59 -3.75 3.68
C HIS A 26 -2.90 -3.31 3.03
N VAL A 27 -3.08 -3.69 1.78
CA VAL A 27 -4.24 -3.31 0.98
C VAL A 27 -4.94 -4.57 0.48
N VAL A 28 -6.27 -4.56 0.57
CA VAL A 28 -7.11 -5.65 0.07
C VAL A 28 -8.24 -5.10 -0.78
N PHE A 29 -8.41 -5.63 -1.99
CA PHE A 29 -9.59 -5.37 -2.81
C PHE A 29 -9.97 -6.58 -3.67
N ILE A 30 -11.24 -6.64 -4.06
CA ILE A 30 -11.82 -7.84 -4.67
C ILE A 30 -12.42 -7.56 -6.05
N PRO A 31 -12.44 -8.55 -6.97
CA PRO A 31 -13.20 -8.45 -8.21
C PRO A 31 -14.70 -8.30 -7.94
N LYS A 32 -15.42 -7.59 -8.81
CA LYS A 32 -16.86 -7.35 -8.67
C LYS A 32 -17.67 -8.59 -9.06
N CYS A 33 -18.46 -9.12 -8.13
CA CYS A 33 -19.48 -10.16 -8.34
C CYS A 33 -19.02 -11.30 -9.29
N ARG A 34 -19.65 -11.41 -10.47
CA ARG A 34 -19.45 -12.47 -11.48
C ARG A 34 -18.09 -12.40 -12.20
N LYS A 35 -17.20 -11.45 -11.86
CA LYS A 35 -15.88 -11.32 -12.47
C LYS A 35 -14.81 -12.25 -11.86
N LYS A 36 -15.13 -13.01 -10.80
CA LYS A 36 -14.20 -13.99 -10.18
C LYS A 36 -13.63 -14.99 -11.19
N ALA A 37 -14.46 -15.53 -12.09
CA ALA A 37 -14.01 -16.49 -13.10
C ALA A 37 -13.02 -15.88 -14.11
N ILE A 38 -13.26 -14.63 -14.53
CA ILE A 38 -12.36 -13.90 -15.44
C ILE A 38 -11.06 -13.58 -14.70
N TYR A 39 -11.16 -13.13 -13.45
CA TYR A 39 -10.02 -12.85 -12.60
C TYR A 39 -9.11 -14.09 -12.43
N GLY A 40 -9.67 -15.27 -12.19
CA GLY A 40 -8.91 -16.52 -12.08
C GLY A 40 -8.07 -16.85 -13.32
N LYS A 41 -8.54 -16.50 -14.53
CA LYS A 41 -7.82 -16.74 -15.79
C LYS A 41 -6.71 -15.73 -16.08
N ILE A 42 -6.81 -14.51 -15.56
CA ILE A 42 -5.91 -13.40 -15.90
C ILE A 42 -4.95 -13.03 -14.76
N ARG A 43 -5.12 -13.62 -13.57
CA ARG A 43 -4.36 -13.27 -12.36
C ARG A 43 -2.85 -13.37 -12.54
N GLU A 44 -2.37 -14.31 -13.34
CA GLU A 44 -0.93 -14.49 -13.60
C GLU A 44 -0.32 -13.26 -14.29
N ASN A 45 -1.09 -12.58 -15.14
CA ASN A 45 -0.67 -11.35 -15.81
C ASN A 45 -0.87 -10.09 -14.96
N LEU A 46 -1.77 -10.14 -13.97
CA LEU A 46 -2.09 -8.98 -13.13
C LEU A 46 -0.93 -8.56 -12.22
N GLY A 47 -0.09 -9.49 -11.78
CA GLY A 47 1.07 -9.18 -10.94
C GLY A 47 1.99 -8.17 -11.61
N GLN A 48 2.41 -8.45 -12.84
CA GLN A 48 3.28 -7.56 -13.62
C GLN A 48 2.64 -6.18 -13.84
N ILE A 49 1.34 -6.14 -14.16
CA ILE A 49 0.60 -4.89 -14.33
C ILE A 49 0.61 -4.07 -13.04
N PHE A 50 0.38 -4.68 -11.88
CA PHE A 50 0.40 -3.95 -10.61
C PHE A 50 1.79 -3.40 -10.29
N HIS A 51 2.85 -4.16 -10.52
CA HIS A 51 4.22 -3.66 -10.34
C HIS A 51 4.53 -2.48 -11.27
N GLU A 52 4.08 -2.52 -12.53
CA GLU A 52 4.25 -1.41 -13.46
C GLU A 52 3.48 -0.15 -13.03
N LEU A 53 2.21 -0.32 -12.65
CA LEU A 53 1.37 0.78 -12.16
C LEU A 53 1.92 1.39 -10.87
N ALA A 54 2.46 0.57 -9.95
CA ALA A 54 3.10 1.06 -8.73
C ALA A 54 4.32 1.93 -9.08
N ARG A 55 5.20 1.48 -9.99
CA ARG A 55 6.36 2.25 -10.44
C ARG A 55 5.98 3.61 -11.04
N GLN A 56 4.89 3.67 -11.82
CA GLN A 56 4.39 4.94 -12.38
C GLN A 56 4.01 5.97 -11.32
N LYS A 57 3.70 5.53 -10.10
CA LYS A 57 3.38 6.38 -8.94
C LYS A 57 4.48 6.39 -7.88
N GLN A 58 5.69 5.95 -8.24
CA GLN A 58 6.83 5.87 -7.30
C GLN A 58 6.50 5.04 -6.04
N CYS A 59 5.53 4.13 -6.15
CA CYS A 59 5.17 3.18 -5.11
C CYS A 59 5.93 1.88 -5.35
N LYS A 60 6.17 1.12 -4.30
CA LYS A 60 6.84 -0.18 -4.36
C LYS A 60 5.93 -1.24 -3.76
N ILE A 61 5.57 -2.26 -4.54
CA ILE A 61 4.93 -3.46 -3.99
C ILE A 61 6.04 -4.31 -3.39
N ILE A 62 5.98 -4.51 -2.08
CA ILE A 62 6.94 -5.32 -1.32
C ILE A 62 6.61 -6.78 -1.50
N GLU A 63 5.35 -7.13 -1.32
CA GLU A 63 4.81 -8.49 -1.44
C GLU A 63 3.37 -8.40 -1.94
N GLY A 64 2.91 -9.37 -2.72
CA GLY A 64 1.54 -9.40 -3.20
C GLY A 64 1.08 -10.82 -3.52
N ASN A 65 -0.13 -11.15 -3.10
CA ASN A 65 -0.76 -12.43 -3.39
C ASN A 65 -2.11 -12.22 -4.10
N LEU A 66 -2.26 -12.90 -5.24
CA LEU A 66 -3.44 -12.86 -6.09
C LEU A 66 -4.24 -14.15 -5.89
N VAL A 67 -4.93 -14.22 -4.76
CA VAL A 67 -5.81 -15.35 -4.39
C VAL A 67 -7.07 -15.29 -5.24
N SER A 68 -7.72 -16.44 -5.48
CA SER A 68 -8.81 -16.63 -6.46
C SER A 68 -9.96 -15.62 -6.41
N ASP A 69 -10.18 -14.93 -5.28
CA ASP A 69 -11.24 -13.95 -5.15
C ASP A 69 -10.85 -12.62 -4.50
N HIS A 70 -9.58 -12.40 -4.19
CA HIS A 70 -9.11 -11.14 -3.62
C HIS A 70 -7.62 -10.90 -3.92
N VAL A 71 -7.25 -9.62 -4.00
CA VAL A 71 -5.87 -9.15 -4.08
C VAL A 71 -5.43 -8.75 -2.68
N HIS A 72 -4.34 -9.33 -2.18
CA HIS A 72 -3.62 -8.85 -0.99
C HIS A 72 -2.29 -8.28 -1.42
N MET A 73 -1.94 -7.09 -0.93
CA MET A 73 -0.65 -6.49 -1.25
C MET A 73 -0.13 -5.64 -0.11
N CYS A 74 1.16 -5.81 0.19
CA CYS A 74 1.95 -4.91 1.01
C CYS A 74 2.62 -3.90 0.07
N ILE A 75 2.20 -2.64 0.15
CA ILE A 75 2.65 -1.56 -0.73
C ILE A 75 3.25 -0.42 0.08
N GLU A 76 4.44 0.02 -0.33
CA GLU A 76 5.08 1.24 0.13
C GLU A 76 4.62 2.40 -0.73
N ILE A 77 4.04 3.43 -0.10
CA ILE A 77 3.47 4.60 -0.77
C ILE A 77 4.15 5.85 -0.22
N PRO A 78 4.78 6.68 -1.07
CA PRO A 78 5.35 7.96 -0.63
C PRO A 78 4.31 8.84 0.08
N PRO A 79 4.66 9.51 1.19
CA PRO A 79 3.71 10.24 2.04
C PRO A 79 3.02 11.42 1.33
N LYS A 80 3.58 11.89 0.20
CA LYS A 80 2.96 12.90 -0.66
C LYS A 80 1.70 12.40 -1.40
N TYR A 81 1.45 11.10 -1.44
CA TYR A 81 0.29 10.51 -2.10
C TYR A 81 -0.73 10.04 -1.07
N ALA A 82 -1.98 10.45 -1.26
CA ALA A 82 -3.09 9.86 -0.53
C ALA A 82 -3.27 8.37 -0.93
N VAL A 83 -3.37 7.49 0.06
CA VAL A 83 -3.51 6.03 -0.14
C VAL A 83 -4.73 5.71 -1.03
N SER A 84 -5.84 6.40 -0.80
CA SER A 84 -7.07 6.26 -1.59
C SER A 84 -6.87 6.56 -3.08
N SER A 85 -6.02 7.55 -3.41
CA SER A 85 -5.68 7.93 -4.77
C SER A 85 -4.87 6.84 -5.47
N ILE A 86 -3.89 6.25 -4.79
CA ILE A 86 -3.08 5.14 -5.32
C ILE A 86 -3.93 3.90 -5.56
N ILE A 87 -4.78 3.53 -4.60
CA ILE A 87 -5.65 2.36 -4.73
C ILE A 87 -6.67 2.57 -5.86
N GLY A 88 -7.27 3.76 -5.96
CA GLY A 88 -8.16 4.13 -7.05
C GLY A 88 -7.48 4.05 -8.42
N PHE A 89 -6.25 4.58 -8.52
CA PHE A 89 -5.44 4.51 -9.73
C PHE A 89 -5.13 3.06 -10.14
N MET A 90 -4.65 2.23 -9.19
CA MET A 90 -4.33 0.83 -9.45
C MET A 90 -5.56 0.05 -9.93
N LYS A 91 -6.70 0.19 -9.23
CA LYS A 91 -7.95 -0.47 -9.61
C LYS A 91 -8.46 0.00 -10.98
N GLY A 92 -8.43 1.30 -11.25
CA GLY A 92 -8.89 1.87 -12.51
C GLY A 92 -8.06 1.43 -13.70
N LYS A 93 -6.73 1.57 -13.63
CA LYS A 93 -5.83 1.22 -14.74
C LYS A 93 -5.74 -0.29 -14.98
N SER A 94 -5.70 -1.10 -13.92
CA SER A 94 -5.74 -2.55 -14.08
C SER A 94 -7.05 -3.02 -14.70
N ALA A 95 -8.20 -2.44 -14.35
CA ALA A 95 -9.48 -2.78 -14.99
C ALA A 95 -9.46 -2.54 -16.51
N ILE A 96 -8.83 -1.45 -16.96
CA ILE A 96 -8.65 -1.17 -18.39
C ILE A 96 -7.72 -2.20 -19.05
N ALA A 97 -6.61 -2.56 -18.40
CA ALA A 97 -5.70 -3.58 -18.91
C ALA A 97 -6.39 -4.94 -19.05
N VAL A 98 -7.15 -5.36 -18.03
CA VAL A 98 -7.97 -6.58 -18.04
C VAL A 98 -8.96 -6.60 -19.20
N ALA A 99 -9.64 -5.48 -19.45
CA ALA A 99 -10.58 -5.35 -20.54
C ALA A 99 -9.94 -5.61 -21.91
N ARG A 100 -8.76 -5.00 -22.14
CA ARG A 100 -7.99 -5.16 -23.37
C ARG A 100 -7.54 -6.60 -23.57
N MET A 101 -7.03 -7.25 -22.51
CA MET A 101 -6.63 -8.66 -22.54
C MET A 101 -7.81 -9.60 -22.81
N SER A 102 -9.03 -9.19 -22.46
CA SER A 102 -10.25 -9.97 -22.71
C SER A 102 -10.86 -9.72 -24.10
N GLY A 103 -10.17 -9.01 -24.99
CA GLY A 103 -10.64 -8.73 -26.36
C GLY A 103 -11.82 -7.75 -26.45
N LYS A 104 -12.21 -7.09 -25.35
CA LYS A 104 -13.29 -6.10 -25.36
C LYS A 104 -12.78 -4.76 -25.91
N GLN A 105 -13.20 -4.40 -27.13
CA GLN A 105 -12.82 -3.19 -27.87
C GLN A 105 -13.70 -1.95 -27.61
N ARG A 106 -14.77 -2.02 -26.78
CA ARG A 106 -15.75 -0.91 -26.64
C ARG A 106 -15.83 -0.27 -25.26
N ASN A 107 -16.07 1.05 -25.31
CA ASN A 107 -16.20 2.04 -24.23
C ASN A 107 -16.77 1.49 -22.92
N PHE A 108 -15.93 1.55 -21.88
CA PHE A 108 -16.27 1.22 -20.49
C PHE A 108 -17.06 2.35 -19.83
N ASN A 109 -18.21 2.70 -20.39
CA ASN A 109 -19.19 3.55 -19.72
C ASN A 109 -19.90 2.73 -18.62
N GLY A 110 -19.17 2.35 -17.55
CA GLY A 110 -19.75 1.83 -16.30
C GLY A 110 -19.42 0.39 -15.87
N GLU A 111 -18.71 -0.43 -16.67
CA GLU A 111 -18.28 -1.77 -16.23
C GLU A 111 -17.12 -1.67 -15.22
N ASN A 112 -17.43 -1.90 -13.94
CA ASN A 112 -16.42 -1.93 -12.87
C ASN A 112 -15.89 -3.36 -12.70
N PHE A 113 -14.61 -3.60 -13.01
CA PHE A 113 -13.97 -4.90 -12.79
C PHE A 113 -13.77 -5.20 -11.29
N TRP A 114 -13.40 -4.18 -10.52
CA TRP A 114 -13.22 -4.27 -9.08
C TRP A 114 -14.46 -3.80 -8.32
N ALA A 115 -14.67 -4.30 -7.11
CA ALA A 115 -15.63 -3.72 -6.18
C ALA A 115 -15.27 -2.26 -5.85
N ARG A 116 -16.26 -1.44 -5.45
CA ARG A 116 -16.03 -0.03 -5.13
C ARG A 116 -15.11 0.14 -3.92
N GLY A 117 -15.37 -0.63 -2.86
CA GLY A 117 -14.59 -0.62 -1.62
C GLY A 117 -13.20 -1.26 -1.75
N TYR A 118 -12.42 -1.07 -0.70
CA TYR A 118 -11.15 -1.73 -0.41
C TYR A 118 -10.93 -1.66 1.11
N ALA A 119 -10.12 -2.56 1.65
CA ALA A 119 -9.62 -2.49 3.02
C ALA A 119 -8.16 -2.03 3.00
N VAL A 120 -7.76 -1.29 4.03
CA VAL A 120 -6.38 -0.83 4.21
C VAL A 120 -6.00 -0.84 5.68
N SER A 121 -4.77 -1.24 5.97
CA SER A 121 -4.16 -1.16 7.28
C SER A 121 -2.71 -0.70 7.14
N THR A 122 -2.24 0.14 8.05
CA THR A 122 -0.83 0.54 8.10
C THR A 122 0.03 -0.65 8.55
N VAL A 123 1.19 -0.81 7.92
CA VAL A 123 2.21 -1.80 8.30
C VAL A 123 3.42 -1.02 8.79
N GLY A 124 3.90 -1.32 9.98
CA GLY A 124 5.00 -0.58 10.60
C GLY A 124 5.22 -1.02 12.04
N TYR A 125 5.90 -0.19 12.81
CA TYR A 125 6.17 -0.45 14.22
C TYR A 125 4.89 -0.70 15.01
N ASP A 126 5.02 -1.57 16.00
CA ASP A 126 3.98 -1.80 16.99
C ASP A 126 3.63 -0.47 17.68
N LEU A 127 2.34 -0.13 17.69
CA LEU A 127 1.81 1.07 18.30
C LEU A 127 2.21 1.15 19.78
N GLU A 128 2.25 0.02 20.49
CA GLU A 128 2.67 -0.02 21.89
C GLU A 128 4.16 0.28 22.03
N ALA A 129 4.99 -0.24 21.14
CA ALA A 129 6.41 0.04 21.10
C ALA A 129 6.69 1.53 20.81
N ILE A 130 5.96 2.16 19.88
CA ILE A 130 6.08 3.60 19.61
C ILE A 130 5.65 4.42 20.83
N ARG A 131 4.52 4.09 21.45
CA ARG A 131 4.02 4.81 22.64
C ARG A 131 5.02 4.73 23.79
N LYS A 132 5.60 3.56 24.01
CA LYS A 132 6.65 3.39 25.01
C LYS A 132 7.87 4.24 24.67
N TYR A 133 8.33 4.20 23.42
CA TYR A 133 9.46 5.02 22.98
C TYR A 133 9.25 6.52 23.23
N ILE A 134 8.06 7.06 22.94
CA ILE A 134 7.74 8.47 23.19
C ILE A 134 7.84 8.81 24.68
N ARG A 135 7.27 7.96 25.56
CA ARG A 135 7.35 8.17 27.02
C ARG A 135 8.78 8.09 27.54
N ASP A 136 9.54 7.09 27.08
CA ASP A 136 10.92 6.87 27.51
C ASP A 136 11.88 7.99 27.02
N GLN A 137 11.52 8.75 25.97
CA GLN A 137 12.27 9.92 25.51
C GLN A 137 12.06 11.16 26.40
N GLU A 138 10.88 11.34 26.99
CA GLU A 138 10.60 12.46 27.91
C GLU A 138 11.50 12.39 29.16
N ASP A 139 11.77 11.18 29.65
CA ASP A 139 12.67 10.94 30.80
C ASP A 139 14.14 11.30 30.52
N GLN A 140 14.54 11.40 29.24
CA GLN A 140 15.92 11.65 28.82
C GLN A 140 16.17 13.11 28.39
N ASP A 141 15.19 13.78 27.79
CA ASP A 141 15.36 15.12 27.19
C ASP A 141 14.75 16.28 28.00
N GLY A 142 14.10 16.02 29.15
CA GLY A 142 13.94 17.00 30.23
C GLY A 142 13.36 18.39 29.85
N ASP A 143 12.33 18.46 28.99
CA ASP A 143 11.34 19.57 28.91
C ASP A 143 10.34 19.35 27.75
N GLY A 144 9.80 18.13 27.61
CA GLY A 144 8.78 17.81 26.61
C GLY A 144 7.37 18.15 27.11
N ALA A 145 6.60 18.93 26.33
CA ALA A 145 5.17 19.13 26.59
C ALA A 145 4.34 18.01 25.92
N HIS A 146 3.70 17.16 26.73
CA HIS A 146 2.87 16.05 26.25
C HIS A 146 1.55 16.53 25.62
N ILE A 147 1.25 16.13 24.38
CA ILE A 147 0.03 16.52 23.63
C ILE A 147 -1.05 15.41 23.69
N GLY A 148 -0.98 14.50 24.67
CA GLY A 148 -1.95 13.40 24.85
C GLY A 148 -2.65 13.42 26.22
N LYS A 149 -3.84 12.82 26.28
CA LYS A 149 -4.54 12.49 27.54
C LYS A 149 -4.18 11.11 28.03
#